data_AF-A0A3B8W5E8-F1
#
_entry.id   AF-A0A3B8W5E8-F1
#
_cell.length_a   1.000
_cell.length_b   1.000
_cell.length_c   1.000
_cell.angle_alpha   90.00
_cell.angle_beta   90.00
_cell.angle_gamma   90.00
#
_symmetry.space_group_name_H-M   'P 1'
#
loop_
_entity.id
_entity.type
_entity.pdbx_description
1 polymer ?
#
loop_
_entity_poly.entity_id
_entity_poly.type
_entity_poly.pdbx_seq_one_letter_code
_entity_poly.pdbx_strand_id
1 'polypeptide(L)'
;MKTINYGRFGILFVGGVLAVILLLTLRQGNPQDEGYGQELINERIEKDKFMRDNSQSPFKIHGMAYSGLTYYQPDVNYRVLAQLEPIREKKVRVLPTSDGKENRYLEYAWAEFILKEKKLKLLILESMEMGPQRGMLFCAFADSTSGGETYGAGRYLDVKKVKGATTLELDF
;
A
#
# COMPACT_ATOMS: atom_id res chain seq x y z
N MET A 1 -35.93 27.80 51.39
CA MET A 1 -34.61 28.14 50.83
C MET A 1 -34.19 27.01 49.89
N LYS A 2 -34.34 27.18 48.56
CA LYS A 2 -34.03 26.15 47.55
C LYS A 2 -32.57 26.30 47.13
N THR A 3 -31.74 25.30 47.38
CA THR A 3 -30.36 25.21 46.90
C THR A 3 -30.37 24.82 45.42
N ILE A 4 -29.85 25.71 44.57
CA ILE A 4 -29.68 25.46 43.13
C ILE A 4 -28.45 24.56 42.97
N ASN A 5 -28.65 23.40 42.36
CA ASN A 5 -27.63 22.35 42.24
C ASN A 5 -26.76 22.58 40.99
N TYR A 6 -25.75 23.42 41.12
CA TYR A 6 -24.81 23.79 40.03
C TYR A 6 -23.91 22.62 39.56
N GLY A 7 -23.83 21.52 40.33
CA GLY A 7 -22.92 20.40 40.04
C GLY A 7 -23.28 19.59 38.79
N ARG A 8 -24.56 19.48 38.41
CA ARG A 8 -24.98 18.69 37.23
C ARG A 8 -24.86 19.45 35.91
N PHE A 9 -24.98 20.78 35.93
CA PHE A 9 -24.84 21.61 34.73
C PHE A 9 -23.38 21.78 34.28
N GLY A 10 -22.43 21.89 35.23
CA GLY A 10 -21.00 21.97 34.90
C GLY A 10 -20.45 20.71 34.24
N ILE A 11 -20.85 19.52 34.69
CA ILE A 11 -20.38 18.24 34.16
C ILE A 11 -20.90 17.99 32.73
N LEU A 12 -22.16 18.36 32.44
CA LEU A 12 -22.73 18.25 31.09
C LEU A 12 -22.05 19.21 30.09
N PHE A 13 -21.70 20.42 30.54
CA PHE A 13 -21.02 21.41 29.71
C PHE A 13 -19.57 20.99 29.39
N VAL A 14 -18.84 20.49 30.39
CA VAL A 14 -17.46 20.00 30.22
C VAL A 14 -17.43 18.75 29.33
N GLY A 15 -18.37 17.81 29.51
CA GLY A 15 -18.49 16.62 28.66
C GLY A 15 -18.81 16.97 27.19
N GLY A 16 -19.68 17.96 26.97
CA GLY A 16 -19.98 18.47 25.63
C GLY A 16 -18.78 19.12 24.95
N VAL A 17 -18.02 19.93 25.69
CA VAL A 17 -16.79 20.56 25.17
C VAL A 17 -15.72 19.52 24.85
N LEU A 18 -15.52 18.51 25.69
CA LEU A 18 -14.57 17.42 25.43
C LEU A 18 -14.98 16.58 24.22
N ALA A 19 -16.27 16.27 24.05
CA ALA A 19 -16.77 15.55 22.88
C ALA A 19 -16.58 16.36 21.58
N VAL A 20 -16.80 17.67 21.63
CA VAL A 20 -16.56 18.56 20.49
C VAL A 20 -15.07 18.68 20.18
N ILE A 21 -14.20 18.83 21.18
CA ILE A 21 -12.75 18.82 20.97
C ILE A 21 -12.29 17.50 20.36
N LEU A 22 -12.79 16.37 20.84
CA LEU A 22 -12.50 15.04 20.28
C LEU A 22 -12.98 14.93 18.82
N LEU A 23 -14.20 15.38 18.51
CA LEU A 23 -14.74 15.46 17.15
C LEU A 23 -13.94 16.40 16.24
N LEU A 24 -13.42 17.51 16.78
CA LEU A 24 -12.59 18.46 16.03
C LEU A 24 -11.19 17.89 15.78
N THR A 25 -10.60 17.14 16.72
CA THR A 25 -9.33 16.43 16.48
C THR A 25 -9.47 15.28 15.49
N LEU A 26 -10.63 14.61 15.44
CA LEU A 26 -10.92 13.58 14.43
C LEU A 26 -11.15 14.17 13.03
N ARG A 27 -11.45 15.47 12.92
CA ARG A 27 -11.65 16.18 11.65
C ARG A 27 -10.39 16.84 11.08
N GLN A 28 -9.36 17.06 11.91
CA GLN A 28 -8.06 17.50 11.41
C GLN A 28 -7.37 16.28 10.81
N GLY A 29 -7.32 16.21 9.47
CA GLY A 29 -6.51 15.22 8.76
C GLY A 29 -5.07 15.29 9.27
N ASN A 30 -4.43 14.14 9.43
CA ASN A 30 -3.07 14.08 9.92
C ASN A 30 -2.15 14.77 8.88
N PRO A 31 -1.34 15.77 9.25
CA PRO A 31 -0.46 16.47 8.29
C PRO A 31 0.48 15.53 7.53
N GLN A 32 0.79 14.36 8.11
CA GLN A 32 1.57 13.31 7.46
C GLN A 32 0.83 12.63 6.29
N ASP A 33 -0.50 12.67 6.27
CA ASP A 33 -1.34 12.12 5.21
C ASP A 33 -1.42 13.06 3.99
N GLU A 34 -1.39 14.39 4.22
CA GLU A 34 -1.38 15.39 3.13
C GLU A 34 -0.06 15.34 2.34
N GLY A 35 1.08 15.22 3.03
CA GLY A 35 2.38 15.07 2.39
C GLY A 35 2.46 13.79 1.55
N TYR A 36 1.95 12.67 2.09
CA TYR A 36 1.87 11.39 1.39
C TYR A 36 1.04 11.47 0.11
N GLY A 37 -0.17 12.04 0.19
CA GLY A 37 -1.05 12.16 -0.97
C GLY A 37 -0.40 12.94 -2.12
N GLN A 38 0.28 14.04 -1.80
CA GLN A 38 0.95 14.85 -2.80
C GLN A 38 2.16 14.14 -3.44
N GLU A 39 2.98 13.46 -2.64
CA GLU A 39 4.11 12.67 -3.14
C GLU A 39 3.63 11.57 -4.10
N LEU A 40 2.62 10.81 -3.70
CA LEU A 40 2.04 9.74 -4.52
C LEU A 40 1.42 10.26 -5.82
N ILE A 41 0.74 11.42 -5.77
CA ILE A 41 0.19 12.06 -6.97
C ILE A 41 1.32 12.45 -7.93
N ASN A 42 2.41 13.01 -7.42
CA ASN A 42 3.56 13.39 -8.24
C ASN A 42 4.22 12.16 -8.91
N GLU A 43 4.38 11.07 -8.16
CA GLU A 43 4.89 9.80 -8.72
C GLU A 43 4.00 9.27 -9.86
N ARG A 44 2.68 9.33 -9.68
CA ARG A 44 1.72 8.90 -10.71
C ARG A 44 1.77 9.79 -11.94
N ILE A 45 1.91 11.10 -11.79
CA ILE A 45 2.08 12.02 -12.92
C ILE A 45 3.34 11.68 -13.73
N GLU A 46 4.47 11.44 -13.06
CA GLU A 46 5.71 11.07 -13.74
C GLU A 46 5.61 9.68 -14.38
N LYS A 47 4.90 8.74 -13.76
CA LYS A 47 4.62 7.42 -14.34
C LYS A 47 3.75 7.52 -15.59
N ASP A 48 2.68 8.31 -15.56
CA ASP A 48 1.83 8.53 -16.73
C ASP A 48 2.59 9.22 -17.86
N LYS A 49 3.43 10.21 -17.54
CA LYS A 49 4.32 10.86 -18.51
C LYS A 49 5.30 9.87 -19.11
N PHE A 50 5.93 9.01 -18.30
CA PHE A 50 6.81 7.95 -18.80
C PHE A 50 6.05 7.02 -19.75
N MET A 51 4.89 6.51 -19.34
CA MET A 51 4.10 5.57 -20.16
C MET A 51 3.59 6.20 -21.46
N ARG A 52 3.24 7.49 -21.45
CA ARG A 52 2.76 8.21 -22.63
C ARG A 52 3.86 8.59 -23.61
N ASP A 53 5.00 9.06 -23.11
CA ASP A 53 5.97 9.81 -23.91
C ASP A 53 7.32 9.09 -24.10
N ASN A 54 7.74 8.25 -23.16
CA ASN A 54 9.07 7.65 -23.17
C ASN A 54 9.22 6.55 -24.22
N SER A 55 10.34 6.52 -24.96
CA SER A 55 10.60 5.50 -26.00
C SER A 55 10.70 4.07 -25.47
N GLN A 56 11.01 3.89 -24.19
CA GLN A 56 11.06 2.60 -23.50
C GLN A 56 9.69 2.18 -22.93
N SER A 57 8.65 3.01 -23.07
CA SER A 57 7.29 2.63 -22.67
C SER A 57 6.80 1.44 -23.50
N PRO A 58 6.11 0.46 -22.89
CA PRO A 58 5.46 -0.62 -23.64
C PRO A 58 4.49 -0.08 -24.70
N PHE A 59 3.84 1.06 -24.46
CA PHE A 59 2.95 1.69 -25.45
C PHE A 59 3.72 2.18 -26.69
N LYS A 60 4.91 2.77 -26.51
CA LYS A 60 5.75 3.19 -27.64
C LYS A 60 6.37 2.01 -28.37
N ILE A 61 6.89 1.02 -27.63
CA ILE A 61 7.52 -0.18 -28.20
C ILE A 61 6.53 -0.96 -29.07
N HIS A 62 5.28 -1.08 -28.63
CA HIS A 62 4.25 -1.83 -29.33
C HIS A 62 3.35 -0.96 -30.23
N GLY A 63 3.62 0.34 -30.36
CA GLY A 63 2.82 1.26 -31.18
C GLY A 63 1.36 1.40 -30.75
N MET A 64 1.08 1.18 -29.46
CA MET A 64 -0.28 1.26 -28.90
C MET A 64 -0.60 2.68 -28.44
N ALA A 65 -1.85 3.09 -28.60
CA ALA A 65 -2.34 4.35 -28.05
C ALA A 65 -2.38 4.28 -26.52
N TYR A 66 -1.90 5.34 -25.86
CA TYR A 66 -1.95 5.46 -24.41
C TYR A 66 -3.21 6.20 -23.96
N SER A 67 -3.96 5.63 -23.02
CA SER A 67 -5.24 6.17 -22.53
C SER A 67 -5.23 6.58 -21.05
N GLY A 68 -4.06 6.67 -20.42
CA GLY A 68 -3.93 6.89 -18.98
C GLY A 68 -3.89 5.60 -18.18
N LEU A 69 -3.16 5.60 -17.06
CA LEU A 69 -3.19 4.52 -16.09
C LEU A 69 -4.36 4.71 -15.11
N THR A 70 -4.90 3.61 -14.59
CA THR A 70 -5.98 3.63 -13.60
C THR A 70 -5.42 3.54 -12.19
N TYR A 71 -5.88 4.42 -11.29
CA TYR A 71 -5.43 4.47 -9.90
C TYR A 71 -6.62 4.65 -8.94
N TYR A 72 -6.49 4.11 -7.73
CA TYR A 72 -7.30 4.52 -6.59
C TYR A 72 -6.82 5.86 -6.04
N GLN A 73 -7.68 6.60 -5.34
CA GLN A 73 -7.24 7.79 -4.60
C GLN A 73 -6.23 7.40 -3.51
N PRO A 74 -5.22 8.24 -3.20
CA PRO A 74 -4.32 7.99 -2.09
C PRO A 74 -5.11 7.77 -0.79
N ASP A 75 -4.83 6.67 -0.08
CA ASP A 75 -5.48 6.35 1.19
C ASP A 75 -4.46 5.68 2.12
N VAL A 76 -4.01 6.44 3.12
CA VAL A 76 -3.00 6.00 4.08
C VAL A 76 -3.43 4.77 4.87
N ASN A 77 -4.73 4.47 4.95
CA ASN A 77 -5.23 3.29 5.65
C ASN A 77 -4.84 1.97 4.95
N TYR A 78 -4.41 2.05 3.69
CA TYR A 78 -3.87 0.91 2.93
C TYR A 78 -2.34 0.88 2.93
N ARG A 79 -1.67 1.80 3.63
CA ARG A 79 -0.24 1.72 3.91
C ARG A 79 -0.02 1.07 5.26
N VAL A 80 0.50 -0.15 5.26
CA VAL A 80 0.67 -0.96 6.47
C VAL A 80 2.13 -1.32 6.71
N LEU A 81 2.50 -1.37 7.99
CA LEU A 81 3.78 -1.93 8.40
C LEU A 81 3.58 -3.40 8.76
N ALA A 82 4.11 -4.30 7.92
CA ALA A 82 4.03 -5.74 8.12
C ALA A 82 5.25 -6.27 8.88
N GLN A 83 5.03 -7.25 9.75
CA GLN A 83 6.09 -8.01 10.40
C GLN A 83 6.55 -9.14 9.48
N LEU A 84 7.86 -9.27 9.30
CA LEU A 84 8.45 -10.32 8.48
C LEU A 84 8.72 -11.57 9.33
N GLU A 85 8.06 -12.66 8.95
CA GLU A 85 8.33 -14.00 9.47
C GLU A 85 9.26 -14.74 8.48
N PRO A 86 10.51 -15.05 8.86
CA PRO A 86 11.46 -15.72 7.98
C PRO A 86 11.00 -17.14 7.60
N ILE A 87 11.13 -17.48 6.32
CA ILE A 87 10.91 -18.84 5.84
C ILE A 87 12.22 -19.63 5.97
N ARG A 88 12.21 -20.71 6.75
CA ARG A 88 13.40 -21.57 6.98
C ARG A 88 13.78 -22.36 5.74
N GLU A 89 12.82 -23.04 5.14
CA GLU A 89 12.99 -23.87 3.94
C GLU A 89 12.47 -23.12 2.72
N LYS A 90 13.33 -22.29 2.13
CA LYS A 90 12.96 -21.42 1.00
C LYS A 90 12.84 -22.22 -0.28
N LYS A 91 11.73 -22.04 -1.00
CA LYS A 91 11.52 -22.64 -2.32
C LYS A 91 11.70 -21.60 -3.42
N VAL A 92 12.10 -22.06 -4.60
CA VAL A 92 12.08 -21.23 -5.80
C VAL A 92 10.69 -21.27 -6.41
N ARG A 93 10.15 -20.10 -6.74
CA ARG A 93 8.91 -19.90 -7.48
C ARG A 93 9.24 -19.38 -8.86
N VAL A 94 8.58 -19.93 -9.87
CA VAL A 94 8.70 -19.49 -11.25
C VAL A 94 7.36 -18.88 -11.64
N LEU A 95 7.37 -17.60 -12.00
CA LEU A 95 6.17 -16.88 -12.37
C LEU A 95 6.24 -16.51 -13.87
N PRO A 96 5.21 -16.86 -14.67
CA PRO A 96 5.15 -16.42 -16.05
C PRO A 96 4.90 -14.92 -16.13
N THR A 97 5.53 -14.27 -17.10
CA THR A 97 5.30 -12.86 -17.42
C THR A 97 4.41 -12.71 -18.65
N SER A 98 3.84 -11.53 -18.83
CA SER A 98 2.95 -11.25 -19.97
C SER A 98 3.64 -11.31 -21.34
N ASP A 99 4.97 -11.19 -21.39
CA ASP A 99 5.78 -11.34 -22.60
C ASP A 99 6.22 -12.81 -22.85
N GLY A 100 5.68 -13.77 -22.11
CA GLY A 100 5.94 -15.20 -22.27
C GLY A 100 7.26 -15.69 -21.68
N LYS A 101 7.97 -14.82 -20.96
CA LYS A 101 9.16 -15.21 -20.18
C LYS A 101 8.75 -15.74 -18.81
N GLU A 102 9.75 -16.19 -18.07
CA GLU A 102 9.60 -16.65 -16.69
C GLU A 102 10.57 -15.88 -15.79
N ASN A 103 10.06 -15.36 -14.68
CA ASN A 103 10.87 -14.77 -13.64
C ASN A 103 11.04 -15.75 -12.49
N ARG A 104 12.26 -15.88 -11.98
CA ARG A 104 12.58 -16.76 -10.85
C ARG A 104 12.67 -15.97 -9.57
N TYR A 105 11.97 -16.44 -8.54
CA TYR A 105 11.96 -15.84 -7.23
C TYR A 105 12.28 -16.86 -6.14
N LEU A 106 12.91 -16.41 -5.07
CA LEU A 106 13.09 -17.18 -3.86
C LEU A 106 12.06 -16.76 -2.81
N GLU A 107 11.39 -17.71 -2.15
CA GLU A 107 10.54 -17.41 -1.00
C GLU A 107 11.35 -16.71 0.10
N TYR A 108 11.04 -15.44 0.36
CA TYR A 108 11.84 -14.60 1.24
C TYR A 108 11.36 -14.69 2.69
N ALA A 109 10.10 -14.32 2.91
CA ALA A 109 9.45 -14.26 4.21
C ALA A 109 7.93 -14.23 4.01
N TRP A 110 7.18 -14.49 5.08
CA TRP A 110 5.79 -14.07 5.15
C TRP A 110 5.70 -12.68 5.77
N ALA A 111 4.88 -11.80 5.20
CA ALA A 111 4.54 -10.50 5.76
C ALA A 111 3.19 -10.59 6.48
N GLU A 112 3.19 -10.50 7.80
CA GLU A 112 1.98 -10.47 8.63
C GLU A 112 1.61 -9.04 9.02
N PHE A 113 0.35 -8.65 8.81
CA PHE A 113 -0.14 -7.31 9.13
C PHE A 113 -1.62 -7.34 9.48
N ILE A 114 -2.13 -6.20 9.97
CA ILE A 114 -3.56 -6.00 10.20
C ILE A 114 -4.02 -4.92 9.23
N LEU A 115 -5.09 -5.21 8.50
CA LEU A 115 -5.76 -4.24 7.63
C LEU A 115 -7.26 -4.32 7.88
N LYS A 116 -7.88 -3.18 8.20
CA LYS A 116 -9.31 -3.10 8.55
C LYS A 116 -9.71 -4.16 9.59
N GLU A 117 -8.95 -4.22 10.68
CA GLU A 117 -9.14 -5.15 11.82
C GLU A 117 -8.98 -6.65 11.49
N LYS A 118 -8.60 -6.99 10.25
CA LYS A 118 -8.34 -8.37 9.84
C LYS A 118 -6.85 -8.64 9.85
N LYS A 119 -6.44 -9.71 10.53
CA LYS A 119 -5.07 -10.22 10.42
C LYS A 119 -4.91 -10.89 9.06
N LEU A 120 -3.94 -10.41 8.28
CA LEU A 120 -3.63 -10.87 6.93
C LEU A 120 -2.17 -11.31 6.86
N LYS A 121 -1.86 -12.11 5.84
CA LYS A 121 -0.54 -12.67 5.60
C LYS A 121 -0.29 -12.80 4.12
N LEU A 122 0.82 -12.24 3.63
CA LEU A 122 1.22 -12.31 2.23
C LEU A 122 2.61 -12.91 2.09
N LEU A 123 2.82 -13.68 1.03
CA LEU A 123 4.13 -14.23 0.70
C LEU A 123 4.97 -13.13 0.04
N ILE A 124 6.17 -12.90 0.57
CA ILE A 124 7.16 -12.03 -0.03
C ILE A 124 8.17 -12.89 -0.77
N LEU A 125 8.41 -12.55 -2.03
CA LEU A 125 9.33 -13.21 -2.93
C LEU A 125 10.53 -12.30 -3.17
N GLU A 126 11.74 -12.84 -3.21
CA GLU A 126 12.94 -12.09 -3.58
C GLU A 126 13.34 -12.45 -5.02
N SER A 127 13.49 -11.44 -5.87
CA SER A 127 13.91 -11.63 -7.26
C SER A 127 15.31 -12.24 -7.31
N MET A 128 15.45 -13.31 -8.10
CA MET A 128 16.74 -13.94 -8.39
C MET A 128 17.40 -13.39 -9.66
N GLU A 129 16.72 -12.45 -10.34
CA GLU A 129 17.21 -11.84 -11.58
C GLU A 129 18.44 -10.95 -11.34
N MET A 130 19.24 -10.78 -12.39
CA MET A 130 20.39 -9.88 -12.40
C MET A 130 19.97 -8.45 -12.77
N GLY A 131 20.87 -7.50 -12.57
CA GLY A 131 20.64 -6.11 -12.96
C GLY A 131 19.73 -5.35 -11.97
N PRO A 132 18.86 -4.44 -12.44
CA PRO A 132 18.09 -3.53 -11.58
C PRO A 132 17.15 -4.23 -10.59
N GLN A 133 16.68 -5.43 -10.93
CA GLN A 133 15.74 -6.21 -10.10
C GLN A 133 16.45 -7.05 -9.02
N ARG A 134 17.78 -7.09 -9.02
CA ARG A 134 18.54 -7.94 -8.09
C ARG A 134 18.28 -7.52 -6.66
N GLY A 135 17.74 -8.44 -5.86
CA GLY A 135 17.44 -8.20 -4.46
C GLY A 135 16.20 -7.33 -4.22
N MET A 136 15.38 -7.07 -5.25
CA MET A 136 14.05 -6.51 -5.07
C MET A 136 13.11 -7.56 -4.50
N LEU A 137 12.20 -7.11 -3.63
CA LEU A 137 11.11 -7.94 -3.11
C LEU A 137 9.87 -7.73 -3.97
N PHE A 138 9.15 -8.82 -4.20
CA PHE A 138 7.95 -8.89 -5.00
C PHE A 138 6.83 -9.49 -4.14
N CYS A 139 5.70 -8.81 -4.06
CA CYS A 139 4.52 -9.27 -3.35
C CYS A 139 3.33 -9.28 -4.30
N ALA A 140 3.01 -10.45 -4.86
CA ALA A 140 1.77 -10.63 -5.61
C ALA A 140 0.61 -10.97 -4.65
N PHE A 141 -0.55 -10.37 -4.91
CA PHE A 141 -1.75 -10.58 -4.11
C PHE A 141 -3.01 -10.43 -4.96
N ALA A 142 -4.09 -11.04 -4.48
CA ALA A 142 -5.43 -10.88 -5.02
C ALA A 142 -6.36 -10.50 -3.88
N ASP A 143 -7.40 -9.73 -4.20
CA ASP A 143 -8.41 -9.27 -3.25
C ASP A 143 -9.79 -9.20 -3.93
N SER A 144 -10.79 -8.68 -3.22
CA SER A 144 -12.16 -8.60 -3.73
C SER A 144 -12.33 -7.72 -4.97
N THR A 145 -11.35 -6.88 -5.30
CA THR A 145 -11.35 -6.05 -6.51
C THR A 145 -10.82 -6.79 -7.74
N SER A 146 -10.08 -7.89 -7.55
CA SER A 146 -9.44 -8.63 -8.64
C SER A 146 -10.46 -9.28 -9.57
N GLY A 147 -10.35 -9.00 -10.88
CA GLY A 147 -11.27 -9.50 -11.91
C GLY A 147 -12.55 -8.70 -12.06
N GLY A 148 -12.80 -7.74 -11.17
CA GLY A 148 -13.90 -6.79 -11.26
C GLY A 148 -13.39 -5.38 -11.55
N GLU A 149 -12.84 -4.72 -10.52
CA GLU A 149 -12.31 -3.36 -10.60
C GLU A 149 -10.83 -3.34 -11.00
N THR A 150 -10.09 -4.39 -10.68
CA THR A 150 -8.66 -4.53 -11.00
C THR A 150 -8.40 -5.77 -11.85
N TYR A 151 -7.17 -5.89 -12.36
CA TYR A 151 -6.79 -6.97 -13.26
C TYR A 151 -7.05 -8.37 -12.66
N GLY A 152 -7.53 -9.30 -13.49
CA GLY A 152 -8.03 -10.60 -13.03
C GLY A 152 -6.98 -11.48 -12.33
N ALA A 153 -5.73 -11.41 -12.75
CA ALA A 153 -4.65 -12.19 -12.12
C ALA A 153 -4.19 -11.62 -10.77
N GLY A 154 -4.79 -10.51 -10.31
CA GLY A 154 -4.38 -9.79 -9.10
C GLY A 154 -3.46 -8.61 -9.39
N ARG A 155 -2.83 -8.13 -8.32
CA ARG A 155 -1.93 -6.97 -8.29
C ARG A 155 -0.61 -7.35 -7.65
N TYR A 156 0.38 -6.47 -7.74
CA TYR A 156 1.67 -6.70 -7.10
C TYR A 156 2.29 -5.41 -6.59
N LEU A 157 3.17 -5.57 -5.59
CA LEU A 157 4.05 -4.53 -5.07
C LEU A 157 5.51 -4.93 -5.30
N ASP A 158 6.29 -3.99 -5.83
CA ASP A 158 7.75 -4.06 -5.83
C ASP A 158 8.27 -3.26 -4.63
N VAL A 159 9.01 -3.93 -3.75
CA VAL A 159 9.50 -3.32 -2.51
C VAL A 159 11.01 -3.48 -2.42
N LYS A 160 11.70 -2.40 -2.06
CA LYS A 160 13.15 -2.44 -1.89
C LYS A 160 13.50 -3.26 -0.64
N LYS A 161 14.35 -4.27 -0.79
CA LYS A 161 14.87 -5.04 0.33
C LYS A 161 15.80 -4.19 1.19
N VAL A 162 15.52 -4.12 2.48
CA VAL A 162 16.42 -3.56 3.49
C VAL A 162 17.07 -4.70 4.28
N LYS A 163 18.41 -4.75 4.26
CA LYS A 163 19.15 -5.84 4.91
C LYS A 163 18.93 -5.81 6.42
N GLY A 164 18.49 -6.95 6.99
CA GLY A 164 18.26 -7.09 8.42
C GLY A 164 16.95 -6.49 8.94
N ALA A 165 16.10 -5.97 8.05
CA ALA A 165 14.78 -5.49 8.45
C ALA A 165 13.91 -6.64 8.97
N THR A 166 13.24 -6.41 10.08
CA THR A 166 12.21 -7.31 10.65
C THR A 166 10.80 -6.89 10.25
N THR A 167 10.66 -5.72 9.63
CA THR A 167 9.40 -5.17 9.14
C THR A 167 9.52 -4.78 7.66
N LEU A 168 8.38 -4.72 6.98
CA LEU A 168 8.26 -4.28 5.59
C LEU A 168 7.03 -3.38 5.46
N GLU A 169 7.20 -2.18 4.89
CA GLU A 169 6.05 -1.35 4.53
C GLU A 169 5.43 -1.89 3.23
N LEU A 170 4.11 -2.05 3.23
CA LEU A 170 3.31 -2.40 2.06
C LEU A 170 2.28 -1.29 1.83
N ASP A 171 2.35 -0.64 0.68
CA ASP A 171 1.44 0.44 0.26
C ASP A 171 0.61 -0.06 -0.95
N PHE A 172 -0.67 -0.39 -0.72
CA PHE A 172 -1.53 -1.16 -1.64
C PHE A 172 -2.30 -0.35 -2.70
#